data_AF-A0A9Q0EKS3-F1
#
_entry.id   AF-A0A9Q0EKS3-F1
#
_cell.length_a   1.000
_cell.length_b   1.000
_cell.length_c   1.000
_cell.angle_alpha   90.00
_cell.angle_beta   90.00
_cell.angle_gamma   90.00
#
_symmetry.space_group_name_H-M   'P 1'
#
loop_
_entity.id
_entity.type
_entity.pdbx_description
1 polymer ?
#
loop_
_entity_poly.entity_id
_entity_poly.type
_entity_poly.pdbx_seq_one_letter_code
_entity_poly.pdbx_strand_id
1 'polypeptide(L)'
;MNPEGSWTADDLADLEAEVGLELYFIAEDDGDPYTVLTDCIETLSYLLGCYHLNPSVQDFFLQTHGRFFLTCSEDELLLTDAPHNVVVVLTLVPVTLLPLLVYLVVWKSNRRE
;
A
#
# COMPACT_ATOMS: atom_id res chain seq x y z
N MET A 1 26.82 -10.51 -9.46
CA MET A 1 25.60 -10.39 -10.29
C MET A 1 25.31 -11.73 -10.92
N ASN A 2 24.19 -12.35 -10.53
CA ASN A 2 23.69 -13.55 -11.17
C ASN A 2 23.36 -13.24 -12.65
N PRO A 3 23.88 -14.00 -13.63
CA PRO A 3 23.66 -13.73 -15.05
C PRO A 3 22.19 -13.86 -15.50
N GLU A 4 21.33 -14.53 -14.73
CA GLU A 4 19.92 -14.76 -15.08
C GLU A 4 18.95 -13.79 -14.39
N GLY A 5 19.40 -13.10 -13.33
CA GLY A 5 18.57 -12.14 -12.58
C GLY A 5 17.34 -12.75 -11.90
N SER A 6 17.25 -14.08 -11.81
CA SER A 6 16.14 -14.82 -11.21
C SER A 6 16.58 -15.68 -10.04
N TRP A 7 15.64 -15.92 -9.14
CA TRP A 7 15.81 -16.70 -7.92
C TRP A 7 15.70 -18.18 -8.23
N THR A 8 16.63 -18.96 -7.70
CA THR A 8 16.62 -20.43 -7.81
C THR A 8 15.81 -21.05 -6.68
N ALA A 9 15.53 -22.35 -6.78
CA ALA A 9 14.82 -23.08 -5.73
C ALA A 9 15.63 -23.14 -4.42
N ASP A 10 16.95 -23.17 -4.51
CA ASP A 10 17.84 -23.17 -3.34
C ASP A 10 17.80 -21.79 -2.65
N ASP A 11 17.84 -20.70 -3.42
CA ASP A 11 17.71 -19.32 -2.89
C ASP A 11 16.38 -19.11 -2.16
N LEU A 12 15.30 -19.70 -2.68
CA LEU A 12 13.97 -19.64 -2.07
C LEU A 12 13.87 -20.49 -0.80
N ALA A 13 14.56 -21.64 -0.75
CA ALA A 13 14.59 -22.48 0.44
C ALA A 13 15.36 -21.80 1.59
N ASP A 14 16.46 -21.13 1.28
CA ASP A 14 17.20 -20.32 2.24
C ASP A 14 16.35 -19.14 2.74
N LEU A 15 15.67 -18.43 1.83
CA LEU A 15 14.72 -17.37 2.18
C LEU A 15 13.59 -17.87 3.09
N GLU A 16 12.98 -19.02 2.78
CA GLU A 16 11.92 -19.63 3.60
C GLU A 16 12.38 -19.95 5.02
N ALA A 17 13.62 -20.42 5.18
CA ALA A 17 14.18 -20.76 6.48
C ALA A 17 14.47 -19.52 7.33
N GLU A 18 15.03 -18.47 6.74
CA GLU A 18 15.32 -17.20 7.43
C GLU A 18 14.04 -16.43 7.77
N VAL A 19 13.17 -16.22 6.78
CA VAL A 19 11.88 -15.52 6.94
C VAL A 19 10.98 -16.25 7.92
N GLY A 20 10.93 -17.58 7.88
CA GLY A 20 10.09 -18.37 8.77
C GLY A 20 10.48 -18.22 10.25
N LEU A 21 11.78 -18.05 10.54
CA LEU A 21 12.27 -17.83 11.90
C LEU A 21 12.01 -16.39 12.37
N GLU A 22 12.26 -15.41 11.50
CA GLU A 22 12.05 -13.98 11.81
C GLU A 22 10.57 -13.65 12.00
N LEU A 23 9.69 -14.10 11.10
CA LEU A 23 8.25 -13.93 11.24
C LEU A 23 7.69 -14.61 12.49
N TYR A 24 8.24 -15.77 12.87
CA TYR A 24 7.82 -16.47 14.09
C TYR A 24 8.11 -15.63 15.33
N PHE A 25 9.30 -15.04 15.44
CA PHE A 25 9.67 -14.20 16.58
C PHE A 25 8.90 -12.86 16.60
N ILE A 26 8.65 -12.25 15.45
CA ILE A 26 7.98 -10.95 15.36
C ILE A 26 6.48 -11.06 15.59
N ALA A 27 5.88 -12.20 15.24
CA ALA A 27 4.52 -12.52 15.68
C ALA A 27 4.39 -12.55 17.22
N GLU A 28 5.49 -12.73 17.96
CA GLU A 28 5.53 -12.64 19.42
C GLU A 28 5.82 -11.22 19.96
N ASP A 29 6.37 -10.30 19.15
CA ASP A 29 6.93 -8.99 19.60
C ASP A 29 6.15 -7.74 19.12
N ASP A 30 4.91 -7.87 18.63
CA ASP A 30 4.05 -6.73 18.21
C ASP A 30 4.65 -5.87 17.06
N GLY A 31 5.65 -6.40 16.35
CA GLY A 31 6.22 -5.79 15.15
C GLY A 31 5.41 -6.09 13.90
N ASP A 32 5.49 -5.23 12.88
CA ASP A 32 4.82 -5.46 11.60
C ASP A 32 5.52 -6.57 10.81
N PRO A 33 4.89 -7.74 10.63
CA PRO A 33 5.53 -8.86 9.93
C PRO A 33 5.73 -8.58 8.43
N TYR A 34 4.98 -7.63 7.83
CA TYR A 34 5.19 -7.26 6.42
C TYR A 34 6.50 -6.52 6.18
N THR A 35 6.84 -5.61 7.09
CA THR A 35 8.05 -4.80 6.97
C THR A 35 9.27 -5.72 6.98
N VAL A 36 9.29 -6.71 7.87
CA VAL A 36 10.39 -7.67 7.99
C VAL A 36 10.48 -8.60 6.79
N LEU A 37 9.34 -9.12 6.31
CA LEU A 37 9.31 -9.92 5.09
C LEU A 37 9.91 -9.13 3.90
N THR A 38 9.57 -7.85 3.78
CA THR A 38 10.04 -6.99 2.69
C THR A 38 11.53 -6.68 2.82
N ASP A 39 12.01 -6.33 4.02
CA ASP A 39 13.41 -6.03 4.30
C ASP A 39 14.32 -7.26 4.09
N CYS A 40 13.85 -8.46 4.46
CA CYS A 40 14.57 -9.71 4.24
C CYS A 40 14.71 -10.01 2.74
N ILE A 41 13.62 -9.89 1.98
CA ILE A 41 13.65 -10.08 0.52
C ILE A 41 14.57 -9.04 -0.14
N GLU A 42 14.53 -7.77 0.28
CA GLU A 42 15.42 -6.72 -0.26
C GLU A 42 16.90 -7.03 0.03
N THR A 43 17.21 -7.39 1.27
CA THR A 43 18.56 -7.73 1.71
C THR A 43 19.11 -8.93 0.93
N LEU A 44 18.31 -10.00 0.79
CA LEU A 44 18.74 -11.20 0.09
C LEU A 44 18.83 -10.97 -1.43
N SER A 45 17.94 -10.15 -2.01
CA SER A 45 18.07 -9.68 -3.40
C SER A 45 19.40 -8.99 -3.64
N TYR A 46 19.82 -8.12 -2.72
CA TYR A 46 21.09 -7.40 -2.79
C TYR A 46 22.28 -8.35 -2.68
N LEU A 47 22.25 -9.30 -1.73
CA LEU A 47 23.31 -10.28 -1.52
C LEU A 47 23.51 -11.22 -2.72
N LEU A 48 22.41 -11.73 -3.28
CA LEU A 48 22.43 -12.62 -4.45
C LEU A 48 22.68 -11.85 -5.75
N GLY A 49 22.51 -10.53 -5.74
CA GLY A 49 22.55 -9.68 -6.93
C GLY A 49 21.43 -10.04 -7.92
N CYS A 50 20.28 -10.40 -7.38
CA CYS A 50 19.04 -10.72 -8.09
C CYS A 50 18.07 -9.54 -8.02
N TYR A 51 17.06 -9.53 -8.90
CA TYR A 51 16.00 -8.52 -8.81
C TYR A 51 15.02 -8.86 -7.69
N HIS A 52 14.68 -7.84 -6.89
CA HIS A 52 13.66 -7.95 -5.83
C HIS A 52 12.26 -8.21 -6.40
N LEU A 53 11.96 -7.63 -7.57
CA LEU A 53 10.74 -7.89 -8.34
C LEU A 53 11.00 -8.98 -9.38
N ASN A 54 10.59 -10.20 -9.08
CA ASN A 54 10.66 -11.34 -10.00
C ASN A 54 9.41 -12.22 -9.80
N PRO A 55 8.86 -12.86 -10.84
CA PRO A 55 7.77 -13.84 -10.69
C PRO A 55 7.97 -14.86 -9.56
N SER A 56 9.19 -15.38 -9.37
CA SER A 56 9.48 -16.34 -8.30
C SER A 56 9.29 -15.74 -6.90
N VAL A 57 9.73 -14.50 -6.70
CA VAL A 57 9.56 -13.76 -5.43
C VAL A 57 8.10 -13.35 -5.23
N GLN A 58 7.40 -13.01 -6.31
CA GLN A 58 5.97 -12.70 -6.28
C GLN A 58 5.15 -13.90 -5.79
N ASP A 59 5.42 -15.09 -6.33
CA ASP A 59 4.75 -16.32 -5.92
C ASP A 59 5.08 -16.70 -4.47
N PHE A 60 6.34 -16.52 -4.06
CA PHE A 60 6.75 -16.68 -2.67
C PHE A 60 6.00 -15.72 -1.73
N PHE A 61 5.90 -14.44 -2.10
CA PHE A 61 5.19 -13.43 -1.32
C PHE A 61 3.71 -13.78 -1.16
N LEU A 62 3.04 -14.20 -2.24
CA LEU A 62 1.64 -14.62 -2.20
C LEU A 62 1.42 -15.86 -1.32
N GLN A 63 2.32 -16.84 -1.37
CA GLN A 63 2.25 -18.02 -0.51
C GLN A 63 2.45 -17.68 0.97
N THR A 64 3.43 -16.83 1.28
CA THR A 64 3.71 -16.38 2.64
C THR A 64 2.57 -15.52 3.17
N HIS A 65 2.02 -14.60 2.37
CA HIS A 65 0.81 -13.85 2.68
C HIS A 65 -0.37 -14.79 2.99
N GLY A 66 -0.57 -15.82 2.19
CA GLY A 66 -1.63 -16.82 2.39
C GLY A 66 -1.37 -17.80 3.53
N ARG A 67 -0.17 -17.85 4.13
CA ARG A 67 0.15 -18.73 5.26
C ARG A 67 0.13 -17.99 6.59
N PHE A 68 0.73 -16.80 6.64
CA PHE A 68 0.93 -16.05 7.88
C PHE A 68 -0.12 -14.95 8.10
N PHE A 69 -0.74 -14.44 7.04
CA PHE A 69 -1.65 -13.29 7.09
C PHE A 69 -3.11 -13.65 6.74
N LEU A 70 -3.51 -14.90 7.02
CA LEU A 70 -4.87 -15.40 6.75
C LEU A 70 -5.97 -14.68 7.52
N THR A 71 -5.61 -14.00 8.61
CA THR A 71 -6.54 -13.20 9.43
C THR A 71 -6.29 -11.71 9.19
N CYS A 72 -6.21 -11.29 7.93
CA CYS A 72 -6.42 -9.88 7.63
C CYS A 72 -7.88 -9.58 7.99
N SER A 73 -8.10 -8.91 9.12
CA SER A 73 -9.35 -8.16 9.27
C SER A 73 -9.35 -7.16 8.12
N GLU A 74 -10.43 -7.10 7.33
CA GLU A 74 -10.70 -5.98 6.42
C GLU A 74 -10.97 -4.67 7.19
N ASP A 75 -10.38 -4.53 8.38
CA ASP A 75 -10.16 -3.25 9.07
C ASP A 75 -8.91 -2.55 8.51
N GLU A 76 -8.48 -2.87 7.27
CA GLU A 76 -8.05 -1.77 6.43
C GLU A 76 -9.17 -0.75 6.56
N LEU A 77 -8.88 0.42 7.13
CA LEU A 77 -9.73 1.59 7.02
C LEU A 77 -10.20 1.60 5.58
N LEU A 78 -11.42 1.14 5.34
CA LEU A 78 -11.93 1.01 3.99
C LEU A 78 -11.99 2.45 3.52
N LEU A 79 -10.94 2.92 2.85
CA LEU A 79 -10.92 4.13 2.04
C LEU A 79 -11.80 3.80 0.82
N THR A 80 -13.04 3.42 1.11
CA THR A 80 -14.10 3.32 0.16
C THR A 80 -14.33 4.76 -0.25
N ASP A 81 -14.22 5.01 -1.54
CA ASP A 81 -14.58 6.30 -2.09
C ASP A 81 -15.96 6.70 -1.57
N ALA A 82 -16.10 7.97 -1.16
CA ALA A 82 -17.38 8.50 -0.76
C ALA A 82 -18.40 8.22 -1.89
N PRO A 83 -19.64 7.85 -1.56
CA PRO A 83 -20.60 7.46 -2.57
C PRO A 83 -20.78 8.59 -3.60
N HIS A 84 -20.89 8.21 -4.88
CA HIS A 84 -20.83 9.14 -6.03
C HIS A 84 -21.71 10.38 -5.88
N ASN A 85 -22.90 10.23 -5.29
CA ASN A 85 -23.82 11.34 -5.03
C ASN A 85 -23.25 12.39 -4.06
N VAL A 86 -22.52 11.97 -3.03
CA VAL A 86 -21.90 12.86 -2.05
C VAL A 86 -20.77 13.65 -2.70
N VAL A 87 -19.92 13.00 -3.50
CA VAL A 87 -18.83 13.65 -4.24
C VAL A 87 -19.38 14.70 -5.20
N VAL A 88 -20.46 14.39 -5.93
CA VAL A 88 -21.10 15.33 -6.86
C VAL A 88 -21.68 16.54 -6.12
N VAL A 89 -22.39 16.34 -5.02
CA VAL A 89 -22.97 17.43 -4.23
C VAL A 89 -21.86 18.32 -3.66
N LEU A 90 -20.83 17.73 -3.05
CA LEU A 90 -19.71 18.47 -2.47
C LEU A 90 -18.90 19.23 -3.51
N THR A 91 -18.91 18.80 -4.77
CA THR A 91 -18.25 19.51 -5.87
C THR A 91 -19.12 20.66 -6.39
N LEU A 92 -20.44 20.44 -6.54
CA LEU A 92 -21.37 21.45 -7.05
C LEU A 92 -21.58 22.61 -6.07
N VAL A 93 -21.54 22.37 -4.77
CA VAL A 93 -21.69 23.41 -3.74
C VAL A 93 -20.66 24.54 -3.90
N PRO A 94 -19.34 24.32 -3.85
CA PRO A 94 -18.37 25.40 -4.00
C PRO A 94 -18.41 26.02 -5.41
N VAL A 95 -18.64 25.22 -6.46
CA VAL A 95 -18.71 25.72 -7.84
C VAL A 95 -19.88 26.70 -8.04
N THR A 96 -21.01 26.49 -7.35
CA THR A 96 -22.18 27.37 -7.45
C THR A 96 -22.17 28.48 -6.39
N LEU A 97 -21.77 28.18 -5.16
CA LEU A 97 -21.80 29.11 -4.05
C LEU A 97 -20.79 30.24 -4.21
N LEU A 98 -19.57 29.94 -4.68
CA LEU A 98 -18.52 30.95 -4.88
C LEU A 98 -18.93 32.07 -5.84
N PRO A 99 -19.38 31.81 -7.09
CA PRO A 99 -19.79 32.88 -8.01
C PRO A 99 -21.04 33.61 -7.54
N LEU A 100 -21.97 32.92 -6.87
CA LEU A 100 -23.16 33.56 -6.29
C LEU A 100 -22.78 34.59 -5.21
N LEU A 101 -21.86 34.23 -4.30
CA LEU A 101 -21.38 35.15 -3.27
C LEU A 101 -20.64 36.34 -3.90
N VAL A 102 -19.76 36.10 -4.88
CA VAL A 102 -19.06 37.17 -5.62
C VAL A 102 -20.06 38.11 -6.28
N TYR A 103 -21.05 37.57 -6.99
CA TYR A 103 -22.10 38.35 -7.64
C TYR A 103 -22.89 39.21 -6.64
N LEU A 104 -23.31 38.62 -5.52
CA LEU A 104 -24.06 39.32 -4.47
C LEU A 104 -23.23 40.46 -3.84
N VAL A 105 -21.94 40.24 -3.62
CA VAL A 105 -21.03 41.27 -3.07
C VAL A 105 -20.87 42.43 -4.05
N VAL A 106 -20.58 42.14 -5.32
CA VAL A 106 -20.45 43.17 -6.37
C VAL A 106 -21.74 43.98 -6.50
N TRP A 107 -22.88 43.29 -6.56
CA TRP A 107 -24.17 43.94 -6.68
C TRP A 107 -24.49 44.84 -5.47
N LYS A 108 -24.20 44.38 -4.25
CA LYS A 108 -24.40 45.16 -3.03
C LYS A 108 -23.42 46.34 -2.94
N SER A 109 -22.19 46.19 -3.40
CA SER A 109 -21.19 47.27 -3.45
C SER A 109 -21.66 48.38 -4.40
N ASN A 110 -22.10 48.01 -5.60
CA ASN A 110 -22.63 48.95 -6.59
C ASN A 110 -23.96 49.62 -6.18
N ARG A 111 -24.65 49.10 -5.17
CA ARG A 111 -25.86 49.71 -4.57
C ARG A 111 -25.53 50.61 -3.36
N ARG A 112 -24.30 50.54 -2.84
CA ARG A 112 -23.84 51.29 -1.67
C ARG A 112 -22.93 52.48 -2.02
N GLU A 113 -22.38 52.51 -3.22
CA GLU A 113 -21.95 53.73 -3.92
C GLU A 113 -23.16 54.50 -4.47
#